data_AF-A0A931YEB8-F1
#
_entry.id   AF-A0A931YEB8-F1
#
_cell.length_a   1.000
_cell.length_b   1.000
_cell.length_c   1.000
_cell.angle_alpha   90.00
_cell.angle_beta   90.00
_cell.angle_gamma   90.00
#
_symmetry.space_group_name_H-M   'P 1'
#
loop_
_entity.id
_entity.type
_entity.pdbx_description
1 polymer ?
#
loop_
_entity_poly.entity_id
_entity_poly.type
_entity_poly.pdbx_seq_one_letter_code
_entity_poly.pdbx_strand_id
1 'polypeptide(L)'
;MRLCQFQLPGGGRRVGLVEDDAVVDITAPGMGVGSVVDLVVAGRTAAGVERLARRLLRSRRRPRYAWRLLDRAPGPRRPGLLMPLEPPEVWGAGITYRRSAEYYSAHESGHAHREKGIYDHVY
;
A
#
# COMPACT_ATOMS: atom_id res chain seq x y z
N MET A 1 -9.87 3.47 -7.06
CA MET A 1 -9.65 4.29 -5.84
C MET A 1 -8.19 4.18 -5.43
N ARG A 2 -7.57 5.24 -4.91
CA ARG A 2 -6.18 5.20 -4.39
C ARG A 2 -6.19 5.59 -2.91
N LEU A 3 -5.59 4.76 -2.07
CA LEU A 3 -5.44 4.98 -0.64
C LEU A 3 -3.96 5.13 -0.30
N CYS A 4 -3.65 5.92 0.72
CA CYS A 4 -2.31 6.03 1.26
C CYS A 4 -2.35 6.10 2.79
N GLN A 5 -1.22 5.77 3.41
CA GLN A 5 -0.94 6.20 4.78
C GLN A 5 0.07 7.33 4.75
N PHE A 6 -0.10 8.29 5.63
CA PHE A 6 0.82 9.40 5.77
C PHE A 6 0.94 9.80 7.24
N GLN A 7 2.00 10.52 7.56
CA GLN A 7 2.22 11.06 8.89
C GLN A 7 2.27 12.59 8.82
N LEU A 8 1.68 13.24 9.80
CA LEU A 8 1.81 14.67 10.03
C LEU A 8 2.75 14.91 11.24
N PRO A 9 3.49 16.03 11.26
CA PRO A 9 4.27 16.42 12.44
C PRO A 9 3.38 16.48 13.69
N GLY A 10 3.75 15.73 14.74
CA GLY A 10 2.96 15.63 15.99
C GLY A 10 1.59 14.94 15.88
N GLY A 11 1.17 14.53 14.67
CA GLY A 11 -0.18 14.02 14.42
C GLY A 11 -0.30 12.49 14.32
N GLY A 12 0.81 11.76 14.40
CA GLY A 12 0.83 10.31 14.20
C GLY A 12 0.38 9.90 12.79
N ARG A 13 0.04 8.61 12.65
CA ARG A 13 -0.41 8.00 11.40
C ARG A 13 -1.80 8.49 11.01
N ARG A 14 -2.00 8.70 9.71
CA ARG A 14 -3.23 9.14 9.06
C ARG A 14 -3.57 8.25 7.87
N VAL A 15 -4.85 8.20 7.52
CA VAL A 15 -5.41 7.49 6.37
C VAL A 15 -5.87 8.51 5.33
N GLY A 16 -5.33 8.40 4.12
CA GLY A 16 -5.59 9.32 3.02
C GLY A 16 -6.35 8.67 1.87
N LEU A 17 -7.30 9.40 1.30
CA LEU A 17 -7.87 9.13 -0.02
C LEU A 17 -7.22 10.06 -1.03
N VAL A 18 -6.61 9.51 -2.08
CA VAL A 18 -5.94 10.31 -3.11
C VAL A 18 -6.96 10.70 -4.18
N GLU A 19 -7.18 12.00 -4.34
CA GLU A 19 -7.99 12.64 -5.39
C GLU A 19 -7.06 13.54 -6.22
N ASP A 20 -6.81 13.14 -7.48
CA ASP A 20 -5.87 13.82 -8.38
C ASP A 20 -4.48 14.05 -7.76
N ASP A 21 -4.12 15.31 -7.51
CA ASP A 21 -2.86 15.76 -6.89
C ASP A 21 -3.04 16.14 -5.40
N ALA A 22 -4.11 15.66 -4.77
CA ALA A 22 -4.40 15.92 -3.37
C ALA A 22 -4.69 14.63 -2.60
N VAL A 23 -4.44 14.69 -1.29
CA VAL A 23 -4.80 13.65 -0.33
C VAL A 23 -5.80 14.23 0.66
N VAL A 24 -6.96 13.60 0.75
CA VAL A 24 -7.99 13.94 1.72
C VAL A 24 -7.82 13.06 2.96
N ASP A 25 -7.69 13.68 4.13
CA ASP A 25 -7.55 12.97 5.39
C ASP A 25 -8.90 12.39 5.83
N ILE A 26 -9.04 11.07 5.67
CA ILE A 26 -10.23 10.31 6.07
C ILE A 26 -10.05 9.60 7.42
N THR A 27 -8.99 9.91 8.16
CA THR A 27 -8.74 9.36 9.49
C THR A 27 -9.95 9.59 10.40
N ALA A 28 -10.44 8.53 11.02
CA ALA A 28 -11.61 8.56 11.88
C ALA A 28 -11.51 7.48 12.98
N PRO A 29 -10.68 7.69 14.02
CA PRO A 29 -10.49 6.71 15.08
C PRO A 29 -11.80 6.39 15.83
N GLY A 30 -12.68 7.38 16.01
CA GLY A 30 -14.02 7.16 16.59
C GLY A 30 -14.97 6.33 15.73
N MET A 31 -14.60 6.04 14.48
CA MET A 31 -15.28 5.08 13.60
C MET A 31 -14.44 3.82 13.36
N GLY A 32 -13.40 3.60 14.16
CA GLY A 32 -12.48 2.48 14.03
C GLY A 32 -11.56 2.55 12.82
N VAL A 33 -11.25 3.73 12.28
CA VAL A 33 -10.35 3.90 11.12
C VAL A 33 -9.17 4.79 11.48
N GLY A 34 -8.09 4.18 11.96
CA GLY A 34 -6.79 4.82 12.25
C GLY A 34 -5.66 4.40 11.29
N SER A 35 -5.86 3.34 10.51
CA SER A 35 -4.93 2.82 9.52
C SER A 35 -5.67 2.38 8.25
N VAL A 36 -4.94 2.16 7.15
CA VAL A 36 -5.53 1.55 5.94
C VAL A 36 -5.99 0.12 6.21
N VAL A 37 -5.28 -0.62 7.07
CA VAL A 37 -5.69 -1.96 7.49
C VAL A 37 -7.04 -1.91 8.19
N ASP A 38 -7.25 -0.95 9.10
CA ASP A 38 -8.54 -0.80 9.79
C ASP A 38 -9.67 -0.54 8.80
N LEU A 39 -9.42 0.29 7.79
CA LEU A 39 -10.38 0.56 6.72
C LEU A 39 -10.72 -0.71 5.91
N VAL A 40 -9.71 -1.53 5.60
CA VAL A 40 -9.89 -2.81 4.90
C VAL A 40 -10.70 -3.79 5.74
N VAL A 41 -10.33 -3.97 7.01
CA VAL A 41 -11.02 -4.85 7.96
C VAL A 41 -12.48 -4.41 8.16
N ALA A 42 -12.72 -3.12 8.38
CA ALA A 42 -14.07 -2.58 8.54
C ALA A 42 -14.90 -2.68 7.25
N GLY A 43 -14.26 -2.54 6.09
CA GLY A 43 -14.90 -2.64 4.78
C GLY A 43 -15.25 -4.06 4.37
N ARG A 44 -14.53 -5.09 4.85
CA ARG A 44 -14.69 -6.54 4.62
C ARG A 44 -14.59 -7.03 3.17
N THR A 45 -14.95 -6.20 2.20
CA THR A 45 -15.00 -6.45 0.76
C THR A 45 -14.49 -5.23 0.04
N ALA A 46 -14.00 -5.36 -1.20
CA ALA A 46 -13.56 -4.22 -1.99
C ALA A 46 -14.64 -3.12 -2.10
N ALA A 47 -15.87 -3.51 -2.44
CA ALA A 47 -17.00 -2.57 -2.51
C ALA A 47 -17.33 -1.93 -1.14
N GLY A 48 -17.17 -2.67 -0.05
CA GLY A 48 -17.37 -2.16 1.30
C GLY A 48 -16.30 -1.13 1.72
N VAL A 49 -15.03 -1.38 1.37
CA VAL A 49 -13.93 -0.43 1.57
C VAL A 49 -14.20 0.87 0.83
N GLU A 50 -14.59 0.80 -0.45
CA GLU A 50 -14.93 2.00 -1.23
C GLU A 50 -16.11 2.77 -0.62
N ARG A 51 -17.18 2.07 -0.23
CA ARG A 51 -18.36 2.67 0.39
C ARG A 51 -18.00 3.39 1.69
N LEU A 52 -17.16 2.76 2.52
CA LEU A 52 -16.69 3.33 3.78
C LEU A 52 -15.81 4.56 3.56
N ALA A 53 -14.83 4.48 2.67
CA ALA A 53 -13.97 5.61 2.32
C ALA A 53 -14.79 6.81 1.82
N ARG A 54 -15.75 6.57 0.90
CA ARG A 54 -16.67 7.60 0.39
C ARG A 54 -17.57 8.18 1.49
N ARG A 55 -18.02 7.36 2.45
CA ARG A 55 -18.79 7.85 3.61
C ARG A 55 -17.95 8.76 4.50
N LEU A 56 -16.70 8.39 4.78
CA LEU A 56 -15.77 9.19 5.58
C LEU A 56 -15.37 10.51 4.92
N LEU A 57 -15.25 10.48 3.58
CA LEU A 57 -15.03 11.68 2.77
C LEU A 57 -16.15 12.71 2.92
N ARG A 58 -17.41 12.25 3.00
CA ARG A 58 -18.60 13.13 3.11
C ARG A 58 -18.96 13.55 4.53
N SER A 59 -18.45 12.87 5.56
CA SER A 59 -18.98 13.01 6.92
C SER A 59 -18.58 14.30 7.64
N ARG A 60 -17.52 15.00 7.21
CA ARG A 60 -17.05 16.28 7.76
C ARG A 60 -16.22 17.04 6.73
N ARG A 61 -15.97 18.33 6.97
CA ARG A 61 -14.92 19.09 6.25
C ARG A 61 -13.56 18.47 6.59
N ARG A 62 -13.05 17.63 5.68
CA ARG A 62 -11.77 16.92 5.85
C ARG A 62 -10.60 17.79 5.39
N PRO A 63 -9.48 17.81 6.13
CA PRO A 63 -8.25 18.43 5.65
C PRO A 63 -7.81 17.82 4.32
N ARG A 64 -7.25 18.66 3.45
CA ARG A 64 -6.65 18.25 2.17
C ARG A 64 -5.20 18.69 2.15
N TYR A 65 -4.33 17.82 1.67
CA TYR A 65 -2.89 18.05 1.54
C TYR A 65 -2.48 17.83 0.09
N ALA A 66 -1.60 18.68 -0.46
CA ALA A 66 -1.06 18.45 -1.79
C ALA A 66 -0.18 17.20 -1.80
N TRP A 67 -0.30 16.34 -2.81
CA TRP A 67 0.45 15.09 -2.94
C TRP A 67 1.96 15.33 -2.83
N ARG A 68 2.47 16.34 -3.56
CA ARG A 68 3.88 16.74 -3.53
C ARG A 68 4.45 17.06 -2.14
N LEU A 69 3.62 17.44 -1.17
CA LEU A 69 4.05 17.69 0.21
C LEU A 69 4.26 16.38 0.98
N LEU A 70 3.53 15.33 0.59
CA LEU A 70 3.57 14.01 1.23
C LEU A 70 4.53 13.05 0.54
N ASP A 71 4.79 13.21 -0.77
CA ASP A 71 5.59 12.28 -1.60
C ASP A 71 7.09 12.28 -1.26
N ARG A 72 7.39 11.79 -0.05
CA ARG A 72 8.69 11.76 0.62
C ARG A 72 8.55 10.99 1.93
N ALA A 73 9.69 10.58 2.50
CA ALA A 73 9.71 10.01 3.85
C ALA A 73 9.35 11.06 4.92
N PRO A 74 8.53 10.71 5.93
CA PRO A 74 8.15 11.62 7.01
C PRO A 74 9.35 11.94 7.91
N GLY A 75 9.22 12.99 8.72
CA GLY A 75 10.22 13.35 9.72
C GLY A 75 9.62 14.19 10.84
N PRO A 76 10.42 14.55 11.87
CA PRO A 76 9.90 15.20 13.08
C PRO A 76 9.11 16.49 12.83
N ARG A 77 9.49 17.25 11.78
CA ARG A 77 8.89 18.54 11.41
C ARG A 77 8.32 18.56 9.99
N ARG A 78 8.26 17.41 9.32
CA ARG A 78 7.80 17.33 7.93
C ARG A 78 6.78 16.19 7.75
N PRO A 79 5.68 16.42 7.03
CA PRO A 79 4.80 15.35 6.67
C PRO A 79 5.46 14.43 5.63
N GLY A 80 4.94 13.21 5.49
CA GLY A 80 5.42 12.26 4.50
C GLY A 80 4.57 11.01 4.42
N LEU A 81 4.70 10.28 3.32
CA LEU A 81 4.05 9.00 3.09
C LEU A 81 4.66 7.91 3.97
N LEU A 82 3.80 7.07 4.51
CA LEU A 82 4.17 5.82 5.16
C LEU A 82 3.95 4.66 4.16
N MET A 83 4.41 3.46 4.52
CA MET A 83 3.96 2.26 3.81
C MET A 83 2.43 2.23 3.75
N PRO A 84 1.80 1.86 2.62
CA PRO A 84 0.34 1.87 2.49
C PRO A 84 -0.38 0.99 3.51
N LEU A 85 0.29 -0.04 4.02
CA LEU A 85 -0.12 -0.85 5.15
C LEU A 85 1.13 -1.30 5.90
N GLU A 86 1.02 -1.56 7.19
CA GLU A 86 2.05 -2.22 7.99
C GLU A 86 1.70 -3.70 8.07
N PRO A 87 2.28 -4.56 7.23
CA PRO A 87 1.89 -5.96 7.20
C PRO A 87 2.44 -6.67 8.44
N PRO A 88 1.65 -7.54 9.10
CA PRO A 88 2.18 -8.38 10.18
C PRO A 88 3.21 -9.39 9.64
N GLU A 89 3.04 -9.86 8.40
CA GLU A 89 3.92 -10.79 7.71
C GLU A 89 3.99 -10.47 6.22
N VAL A 90 5.11 -10.81 5.58
CA VAL A 90 5.32 -10.63 4.14
C VAL A 90 5.75 -11.97 3.53
N TRP A 91 4.98 -12.44 2.54
CA TRP A 91 5.21 -13.70 1.83
C TRP A 91 5.51 -13.43 0.36
N GLY A 92 6.37 -14.24 -0.24
CA GLY A 92 6.71 -14.17 -1.66
C GLY A 92 6.19 -15.39 -2.42
N ALA A 93 5.59 -15.18 -3.58
CA ALA A 93 5.26 -16.24 -4.53
C ALA A 93 6.22 -16.16 -5.72
N GLY A 94 7.11 -17.16 -5.84
CA GLY A 94 8.04 -17.29 -6.96
C GLY A 94 7.37 -17.90 -8.19
N ILE A 95 8.01 -17.74 -9.35
CA ILE A 95 7.62 -18.39 -10.62
C ILE A 95 6.15 -18.08 -11.00
N THR A 96 5.75 -16.81 -10.86
CA THR A 96 4.38 -16.35 -11.16
C THR A 96 4.22 -15.85 -12.60
N TYR A 97 5.34 -15.62 -13.31
CA TYR A 97 5.32 -15.22 -14.72
C TYR A 97 5.47 -16.45 -15.62
N ARG A 98 4.78 -16.44 -16.76
CA ARG A 98 4.84 -17.54 -17.76
C ARG A 98 6.28 -17.88 -18.16
N ARG A 99 7.10 -16.86 -18.43
CA ARG A 99 8.52 -17.04 -18.82
C ARG A 99 9.33 -17.75 -17.74
N SER A 100 9.11 -17.43 -16.46
CA SER A 100 9.76 -18.15 -15.37
C SER A 100 9.25 -19.58 -15.28
N ALA A 101 7.94 -19.81 -15.43
CA ALA A 101 7.38 -21.17 -15.39
C ALA A 101 7.96 -22.04 -16.51
N GLU A 102 7.95 -21.57 -17.75
CA GLU A 102 8.52 -22.25 -18.91
C GLU A 102 10.01 -22.56 -18.72
N TYR A 103 10.79 -21.61 -18.19
CA TYR A 103 12.22 -21.81 -17.92
C TYR A 103 12.45 -22.92 -16.91
N TYR A 104 11.82 -22.84 -15.74
CA TYR A 104 12.05 -23.83 -14.69
C TYR A 104 11.51 -25.21 -15.07
N SER A 105 10.36 -25.31 -15.75
CA SER A 105 9.84 -26.59 -16.24
C SER A 105 10.74 -27.24 -17.29
N ALA A 106 11.38 -26.47 -18.16
CA ALA A 106 12.32 -26.99 -19.17
C ALA A 106 13.69 -27.42 -18.60
N HIS A 107 14.02 -26.95 -17.38
CA HIS A 107 15.31 -27.20 -16.72
C HIS A 107 15.14 -28.02 -15.43
N GLU A 108 14.04 -28.76 -15.26
CA GLU A 108 13.86 -29.77 -14.19
C GLU A 108 14.75 -31.00 -14.43
N SER A 109 16.08 -30.85 -14.37
CA SER A 109 17.00 -31.95 -14.14
C SER A 109 17.43 -31.93 -12.68
N GLY A 110 17.06 -32.99 -11.94
CA GLY A 110 17.31 -33.12 -10.51
C GLY A 110 18.75 -32.82 -10.11
N HIS A 111 18.89 -32.08 -9.01
CA HIS A 111 20.10 -31.89 -8.20
C HIS A 111 21.46 -32.12 -8.88
N ALA A 112 22.02 -31.09 -9.50
CA ALA A 112 23.38 -30.60 -9.28
C ALA A 112 23.73 -29.58 -10.37
N HIS A 113 24.56 -28.60 -9.99
CA HIS A 113 25.12 -27.54 -10.83
C HIS A 113 24.31 -26.24 -10.93
N ARG A 114 25.03 -25.16 -10.63
CA ARG A 114 24.69 -23.75 -10.89
C ARG A 114 24.52 -23.53 -12.39
N GLU A 115 23.45 -24.00 -13.00
CA GLU A 115 23.02 -23.41 -14.26
C GLU A 115 22.54 -21.99 -13.97
N LYS A 116 22.99 -21.05 -14.82
CA LYS A 116 22.61 -19.64 -14.71
C LYS A 116 21.10 -19.53 -14.60
N GLY A 117 20.61 -18.76 -13.64
CA GLY A 117 19.19 -18.43 -13.57
C GLY A 117 18.79 -17.55 -14.74
N ILE A 118 17.50 -17.54 -15.08
CA ILE A 118 16.88 -16.61 -16.04
C ILE A 118 17.32 -15.14 -15.80
N TYR A 119 17.60 -14.75 -14.56
CA TYR A 119 18.02 -13.40 -14.18
C TYR A 119 19.53 -13.14 -14.33
N ASP A 120 20.36 -14.17 -14.50
CA ASP A 120 21.82 -14.05 -14.71
C ASP A 120 22.18 -13.62 -16.15
N HIS A 121 21.17 -13.42 -17.00
CA HIS A 121 21.30 -12.94 -18.37
C HIS A 121 20.77 -11.51 -18.56
N VAL A 122 20.26 -10.88 -17.49
CA VAL A 122 19.57 -9.58 -17.55
C VAL A 122 20.41 -8.45 -16.93
N TYR A 123 21.54 -8.78 -16.31
CA TYR A 123 22.55 -7.84 -15.79
C TYR A 123 23.93 -8.17 -16.32
#